data_AF-A0AAI8Z0X1-F1
#
_entry.id   AF-A0AAI8Z0X1-F1
#
_cell.length_a   1.000
_cell.length_b   1.000
_cell.length_c   1.000
_cell.angle_alpha   90.00
_cell.angle_beta   90.00
_cell.angle_gamma   90.00
#
_symmetry.space_group_name_H-M   'P 1'
#
loop_
_entity.id
_entity.type
_entity.pdbx_description
1 polymer ?
#
loop_
_entity_poly.entity_id
_entity_poly.type
_entity_poly.pdbx_seq_one_letter_code
_entity_poly.pdbx_strand_id
1 'polypeptide(L)'
;MSGTEETYHLTKEDIRKTEQQTSKLHGGNIPADSEAAGLQSITDTADKNKPEIINERQANLPLPDQPPGQSDFSSADSRTVNVGSGGNASNFSYGNDALREPATGDSAVRADPSVTGGNVLGQGVGREAVDGLGGLPNDAVAQGSKNKENLADTTGKDYGYPDNDPADTSKLP
;
A
#
# COMPACT_ATOMS: atom_id res chain seq x y z
N MET A 1 8.71 -18.57 14.54
CA MET A 1 8.22 -17.77 15.68
C MET A 1 7.34 -18.66 16.52
N SER A 2 7.68 -18.99 17.77
CA SER A 2 6.82 -19.74 18.69
C SER A 2 7.58 -19.85 20.02
N GLY A 3 7.09 -19.53 21.20
CA GLY A 3 5.75 -19.23 21.69
C GLY A 3 5.88 -19.48 23.20
N THR A 4 5.97 -18.43 24.01
CA THR A 4 6.09 -18.58 25.47
C THR A 4 4.70 -18.78 26.07
N GLU A 5 4.13 -19.96 25.86
CA GLU A 5 3.09 -20.46 26.76
C GLU A 5 3.80 -21.30 27.84
N GLU A 6 4.30 -20.64 28.90
CA GLU A 6 4.60 -21.38 30.12
C GLU A 6 3.27 -21.82 30.73
N THR A 7 2.83 -23.02 30.39
CA THR A 7 1.71 -23.68 31.05
C THR A 7 2.11 -24.01 32.47
N TYR A 8 1.68 -23.17 33.43
CA TYR A 8 1.69 -23.52 34.84
C TYR A 8 0.83 -24.78 35.02
N HIS A 9 1.47 -25.92 35.29
CA HIS A 9 0.78 -27.17 35.61
C HIS A 9 0.33 -27.15 37.08
N LEU A 10 -0.55 -26.21 37.42
CA LEU A 10 -1.22 -26.21 38.71
C LEU A 10 -2.32 -27.27 38.69
N THR A 11 -2.25 -28.27 39.58
CA THR A 11 -3.27 -29.32 39.63
C THR A 11 -4.43 -28.92 40.54
N LYS A 12 -5.61 -29.53 40.34
CA LYS A 12 -6.78 -29.33 41.24
C LYS A 12 -6.46 -29.68 42.70
N GLU A 13 -5.48 -30.54 42.94
CA GLU A 13 -5.01 -30.91 44.28
C GLU A 13 -4.21 -29.78 44.94
N ASP A 14 -3.39 -29.06 44.18
CA ASP A 14 -2.61 -27.93 44.69
C ASP A 14 -3.51 -26.76 45.11
N ILE A 15 -4.59 -26.51 44.35
CA ILE A 15 -5.61 -25.52 44.69
C ILE A 15 -6.35 -25.93 45.95
N ARG A 16 -6.83 -27.18 46.03
CA ARG A 16 -7.53 -27.66 47.23
C ARG A 16 -6.68 -27.54 48.50
N LYS A 17 -5.37 -27.76 48.39
CA LYS A 17 -4.44 -27.61 49.52
C LYS A 17 -4.30 -26.14 49.95
N THR A 18 -4.21 -25.21 49.01
CA THR A 18 -4.12 -23.76 49.30
C THR A 18 -5.44 -23.19 49.81
N GLU A 19 -6.58 -23.63 49.26
CA GLU A 19 -7.93 -23.34 49.78
C GLU A 19 -8.12 -23.82 51.22
N GLN A 20 -7.67 -25.04 51.55
CA GLN A 20 -7.75 -25.55 52.93
C GLN A 20 -6.89 -24.74 53.90
N GLN A 21 -5.71 -24.28 53.48
CA GLN A 21 -4.84 -23.47 54.31
C GLN A 21 -5.43 -22.08 54.54
N THR A 22 -5.90 -21.43 53.48
CA THR A 22 -6.52 -20.10 53.56
C THR A 22 -7.85 -20.14 54.32
N SER A 23 -8.71 -21.13 54.07
CA SER A 23 -9.96 -21.33 54.82
C SER A 23 -9.71 -21.52 56.32
N LYS A 24 -8.68 -22.29 56.71
CA LYS A 24 -8.30 -22.43 58.14
C LYS A 24 -7.85 -21.10 58.77
N LEU A 25 -7.14 -20.27 58.01
CA LEU A 25 -6.68 -18.96 58.46
C LEU A 25 -7.82 -17.94 58.57
N HIS A 26 -8.87 -18.11 57.77
CA HIS A 26 -9.99 -17.16 57.64
C HIS A 26 -11.32 -17.73 58.17
N GLY A 27 -11.27 -18.67 59.12
CA GLY A 27 -12.45 -19.13 59.87
C GLY A 27 -13.47 -19.90 59.04
N GLY A 28 -13.03 -20.59 57.98
CA GLY A 28 -13.88 -21.36 57.07
C GLY A 28 -14.16 -20.67 55.73
N ASN A 29 -13.94 -19.36 55.62
CA ASN A 29 -14.20 -18.58 54.40
C ASN A 29 -12.92 -18.34 53.61
N ILE A 30 -13.00 -18.27 52.29
CA ILE A 30 -11.88 -17.90 51.42
C ILE A 30 -12.14 -16.48 50.92
N PRO A 31 -11.34 -15.48 51.33
CA PRO A 31 -11.46 -14.11 50.83
C PRO A 31 -11.24 -14.04 49.32
N ALA A 32 -12.00 -13.18 48.63
CA ALA A 32 -11.94 -13.04 47.17
C ALA A 32 -10.60 -12.50 46.65
N ASP A 33 -9.85 -11.81 47.51
CA ASP A 33 -8.51 -11.27 47.28
C ASP A 33 -7.38 -12.23 47.68
N SER A 34 -7.71 -13.45 48.15
CA SER A 34 -6.71 -14.44 48.54
C SER A 34 -6.09 -15.15 47.34
N GLU A 35 -4.83 -15.57 47.52
CA GLU A 35 -4.08 -16.35 46.53
C GLU A 35 -4.86 -17.58 46.06
N ALA A 36 -5.54 -18.30 46.97
CA ALA A 36 -6.38 -19.44 46.63
C ALA A 36 -7.55 -19.09 45.68
N ALA A 37 -8.19 -17.94 45.86
CA ALA A 37 -9.25 -17.46 44.96
C ALA A 37 -8.71 -17.08 43.58
N GLY A 38 -7.50 -16.51 43.53
CA GLY A 38 -6.78 -16.23 42.29
C GLY A 38 -6.43 -17.51 41.52
N LEU A 39 -5.92 -18.53 42.20
CA LEU A 39 -5.55 -19.82 41.58
C LEU A 39 -6.80 -20.57 41.09
N GLN A 40 -7.88 -20.58 41.86
CA GLN A 40 -9.17 -21.13 41.44
C GLN A 40 -9.70 -20.41 40.18
N SER A 41 -9.61 -19.09 40.13
CA SER A 41 -10.01 -18.29 38.96
C SER A 41 -9.20 -18.64 37.71
N ILE A 42 -7.88 -18.79 37.84
CA ILE A 42 -7.01 -19.13 36.71
C ILE A 42 -7.36 -20.52 36.16
N THR A 43 -7.61 -21.50 37.05
CA THR A 43 -8.03 -22.85 36.64
C THR A 43 -9.42 -22.87 36.05
N ASP A 44 -10.37 -22.13 36.60
CA ASP A 44 -11.71 -21.98 36.02
C ASP A 44 -11.65 -21.31 34.64
N THR A 45 -10.70 -20.41 34.42
CA THR A 45 -10.48 -19.77 33.12
C THR A 45 -9.78 -20.70 32.13
N ALA A 46 -8.94 -21.62 32.62
CA ALA A 46 -8.27 -22.63 31.81
C ALA A 46 -9.19 -23.83 31.47
N ASP A 47 -10.09 -24.21 32.37
CA ASP A 47 -11.08 -25.30 32.21
C ASP A 47 -12.30 -24.85 31.39
N LYS A 48 -12.59 -23.54 31.34
CA LYS A 48 -13.58 -23.02 30.40
C LYS A 48 -13.11 -23.26 28.98
N ASN A 49 -13.94 -23.95 28.20
CA ASN A 49 -13.71 -24.14 26.78
C ASN A 49 -13.51 -22.77 26.13
N LYS A 50 -12.28 -22.48 25.66
CA LYS A 50 -11.96 -21.30 24.84
C LYS A 50 -13.07 -20.97 23.81
N PRO A 51 -13.71 -21.94 23.11
CA PRO A 51 -14.82 -21.62 22.21
C PRO A 51 -16.08 -21.07 22.90
N GLU A 52 -16.43 -21.49 24.12
CA GLU A 52 -17.58 -20.95 24.86
C GLU A 52 -17.33 -19.50 25.28
N ILE A 53 -16.13 -19.18 25.77
CA ILE A 53 -15.76 -17.80 26.13
C ILE A 53 -15.82 -16.89 24.90
N ILE A 54 -15.35 -17.37 23.75
CA ILE A 54 -15.40 -16.63 22.50
C ILE A 54 -16.85 -16.37 22.09
N ASN A 55 -17.73 -17.38 22.16
CA ASN A 55 -19.15 -17.23 21.83
C ASN A 55 -19.87 -16.24 22.76
N GLU A 56 -19.61 -16.30 24.06
CA GLU A 56 -20.19 -15.39 25.05
C GLU A 56 -19.77 -13.94 24.81
N ARG A 57 -18.50 -13.71 24.45
CA ARG A 57 -17.98 -12.36 24.16
C ARG A 57 -18.42 -11.84 22.80
N GLN A 58 -18.54 -12.70 21.78
CA GLN A 58 -19.09 -12.33 20.48
C GLN A 58 -20.56 -11.91 20.59
N ALA A 59 -21.35 -12.63 21.39
CA ALA A 59 -22.76 -12.32 21.61
C ALA A 59 -22.99 -10.99 22.33
N ASN A 60 -22.04 -10.57 23.17
CA ASN A 60 -22.10 -9.31 23.93
C ASN A 60 -21.37 -8.15 23.26
N LEU A 61 -20.86 -8.32 22.04
CA LEU A 61 -20.20 -7.24 21.33
C LEU A 61 -21.28 -6.25 20.84
N PRO A 62 -21.21 -4.95 21.21
CA PRO A 62 -22.18 -3.98 20.75
C PRO A 62 -22.18 -3.97 19.22
N LEU A 63 -23.39 -4.04 18.65
CA LEU A 63 -23.57 -3.89 17.21
C LEU A 63 -22.97 -2.54 16.81
N PRO A 64 -22.13 -2.49 15.76
CA PRO A 64 -21.66 -1.23 15.22
C PRO A 64 -22.85 -0.31 14.90
N ASP A 65 -22.85 0.92 15.41
CA ASP A 65 -23.94 1.90 15.20
C ASP A 65 -24.24 2.18 13.72
N GLN A 66 -23.26 1.91 12.86
CA GLN A 66 -23.42 1.88 11.42
C GLN A 66 -22.98 0.51 10.93
N PRO A 67 -23.83 -0.24 10.18
CA PRO A 67 -23.33 -1.39 9.45
C PRO A 67 -22.12 -0.93 8.62
N PRO A 68 -21.09 -1.77 8.41
CA PRO A 68 -20.08 -1.44 7.41
C PRO A 68 -20.85 -1.08 6.15
N GLY A 69 -20.78 0.20 5.75
CA GLY A 69 -21.46 0.67 4.56
C GLY A 69 -21.10 -0.26 3.43
N GLN A 70 -22.04 -0.49 2.50
CA GLN A 70 -21.70 -1.16 1.25
C GLN A 70 -20.36 -0.59 0.78
N SER A 71 -19.36 -1.46 0.64
CA SER A 71 -18.08 -1.06 0.10
C SER A 71 -18.36 -0.24 -1.16
N ASP A 72 -18.04 1.05 -1.15
CA ASP A 72 -18.28 1.98 -2.27
C ASP A 72 -17.37 1.66 -3.48
N PHE A 73 -16.75 0.49 -3.42
CA PHE A 73 -15.99 -0.21 -4.42
C PHE A 73 -16.91 -0.78 -5.49
N SER A 74 -17.43 0.12 -6.33
CA SER A 74 -17.69 -0.20 -7.74
C SER A 74 -16.35 -0.45 -8.48
N SER A 75 -15.51 -1.36 -7.94
CA SER A 75 -14.09 -1.58 -8.27
C SER A 75 -13.82 -2.36 -9.54
N ALA A 76 -14.85 -2.74 -10.28
CA ALA A 76 -14.69 -3.42 -11.55
C ALA A 76 -14.95 -2.50 -12.75
N ASP A 77 -15.69 -1.41 -12.56
CA ASP A 77 -16.03 -0.49 -13.64
C ASP A 77 -15.30 0.84 -13.44
N SER A 78 -14.25 1.03 -14.25
CA SER A 78 -13.45 2.25 -14.30
C SER A 78 -14.25 3.51 -14.63
N ARG A 79 -15.50 3.37 -15.11
CA ARG A 79 -16.40 4.49 -15.41
C ARG A 79 -17.11 5.06 -14.18
N THR A 80 -17.22 4.28 -13.10
CA THR A 80 -17.90 4.67 -11.85
C THR A 80 -16.98 5.25 -10.80
N VAL A 81 -15.68 5.00 -10.91
CA VAL A 81 -14.67 5.61 -10.05
C VAL A 81 -14.15 6.88 -10.71
N ASN A 82 -14.11 7.99 -9.97
CA ASN A 82 -13.62 9.31 -10.40
C ASN A 82 -12.09 9.34 -10.63
N VAL A 83 -11.52 8.27 -11.19
CA VAL A 83 -10.18 8.26 -11.80
C VAL A 83 -10.32 8.84 -13.21
N GLY A 84 -10.69 10.12 -13.25
CA GLY A 84 -10.89 10.84 -14.50
C GLY A 84 -9.63 10.75 -15.35
N SER A 85 -9.77 10.24 -16.58
CA SER A 85 -8.91 10.67 -17.67
C SER A 85 -9.03 12.20 -17.71
N GLY A 86 -8.02 12.88 -17.19
CA GLY A 86 -8.04 14.33 -16.97
C GLY A 86 -8.58 15.04 -18.21
N GLY A 87 -9.58 15.92 -18.01
CA GLY A 87 -10.49 16.49 -19.01
C GLY A 87 -9.89 17.37 -20.12
N ASN A 88 -8.76 16.97 -20.71
CA ASN A 88 -8.27 17.44 -21.99
C ASN A 88 -8.01 16.23 -22.90
N ALA A 89 -9.09 15.64 -23.39
CA ALA A 89 -9.05 14.68 -24.51
C ALA A 89 -8.82 15.44 -25.82
N SER A 90 -7.70 16.17 -25.95
CA SER A 90 -7.21 16.55 -27.26
C SER A 90 -6.59 15.30 -27.87
N ASN A 91 -7.04 14.88 -29.06
CA ASN A 91 -6.40 13.82 -29.84
C ASN A 91 -4.88 14.08 -29.88
N PHE A 92 -4.09 13.05 -29.59
CA PHE A 92 -2.65 13.13 -29.83
C PHE A 92 -2.43 13.33 -31.34
N SER A 93 -1.57 14.28 -31.71
CA SER A 93 -1.20 14.45 -33.12
C SER A 93 -0.46 13.21 -33.65
N TYR A 94 0.23 12.49 -32.76
CA TYR A 94 0.92 11.23 -33.00
C TYR A 94 0.92 10.40 -31.70
N GLY A 95 0.53 9.13 -31.75
CA GLY A 95 0.51 8.21 -30.61
C GLY A 95 -0.85 7.63 -30.26
N ASN A 96 -0.91 6.81 -29.21
CA ASN A 96 -2.13 6.16 -28.70
C ASN A 96 -2.43 6.55 -27.24
N ASP A 97 -3.55 6.04 -26.72
CA ASP A 97 -4.06 6.39 -25.39
C ASP A 97 -3.28 5.78 -24.21
N ALA A 98 -2.20 5.02 -24.45
CA ALA A 98 -1.40 4.38 -23.40
C ALA A 98 -0.74 5.36 -22.41
N LEU A 99 -0.63 6.65 -22.73
CA LEU A 99 -0.11 7.68 -21.81
C LEU A 99 -1.19 8.30 -20.90
N ARG A 100 -2.48 8.06 -21.17
CA ARG A 100 -3.59 8.71 -20.46
C ARG A 100 -4.59 7.72 -19.87
N GLU A 101 -4.81 6.60 -20.54
CA GLU A 101 -5.71 5.58 -20.04
C GLU A 101 -5.07 4.79 -18.90
N PRO A 102 -5.91 4.26 -17.98
CA PRO A 102 -5.41 3.35 -16.95
C PRO A 102 -4.63 2.21 -17.59
N ALA A 103 -3.52 1.83 -16.95
CA ALA A 103 -2.60 0.79 -17.42
C ALA A 103 -3.26 -0.61 -17.32
N THR A 104 -4.15 -0.91 -18.26
CA THR A 104 -4.95 -2.14 -18.33
C THR A 104 -4.31 -3.22 -19.20
N GLY A 105 -3.26 -2.89 -19.95
CA GLY A 105 -2.46 -3.82 -20.75
C GLY A 105 -1.04 -4.01 -20.22
N ASP A 106 -0.35 -5.01 -20.77
CA ASP A 106 0.99 -5.41 -20.34
C ASP A 106 2.06 -4.39 -20.79
N SER A 107 3.23 -4.35 -20.15
CA SER A 107 4.26 -3.35 -20.50
C SER A 107 5.02 -3.70 -21.78
N ALA A 108 5.15 -2.74 -22.70
CA ALA A 108 5.98 -2.86 -23.92
C ALA A 108 7.46 -3.19 -23.67
N VAL A 109 7.96 -2.97 -22.45
CA VAL A 109 9.34 -3.34 -22.06
C VAL A 109 9.48 -4.85 -21.84
N ARG A 110 8.37 -5.55 -21.54
CA ARG A 110 8.36 -6.95 -21.11
C ARG A 110 7.61 -7.89 -22.06
N ALA A 111 6.68 -7.35 -22.82
CA ALA A 111 5.83 -8.11 -23.73
C ALA A 111 5.86 -7.47 -25.13
N ASP A 112 5.96 -8.33 -26.15
CA ASP A 112 5.81 -7.96 -27.55
C ASP A 112 4.40 -8.35 -28.01
N PRO A 113 3.54 -7.40 -28.42
CA PRO A 113 2.16 -7.71 -28.82
C PRO A 113 2.08 -8.61 -30.05
N SER A 114 3.12 -8.66 -30.90
CA SER A 114 3.19 -9.60 -32.02
C SER A 114 3.35 -11.06 -31.57
N VAL A 115 3.89 -11.27 -30.37
CA VAL A 115 4.13 -12.58 -29.77
C VAL A 115 3.03 -12.97 -28.80
N THR A 116 2.59 -12.05 -27.93
CA THR A 116 1.56 -12.33 -26.92
C THR A 116 0.14 -12.22 -27.46
N GLY A 117 -0.07 -11.53 -28.60
CA GLY A 117 -1.40 -11.29 -29.17
C GLY A 117 -2.34 -10.49 -28.26
N GLY A 118 -1.80 -9.88 -27.20
CA GLY A 118 -2.53 -9.14 -26.19
C GLY A 118 -2.32 -7.63 -26.30
N ASN A 119 -3.13 -6.87 -25.56
CA ASN A 119 -2.97 -5.42 -25.45
C ASN A 119 -1.69 -5.11 -24.65
N VAL A 120 -0.66 -4.62 -25.35
CA VAL A 120 0.59 -4.14 -24.75
C VAL A 120 0.61 -2.61 -24.84
N LEU A 121 0.82 -1.95 -23.70
CA LEU A 121 0.82 -0.49 -23.58
C LEU A 121 2.23 0.08 -23.68
N GLY A 122 2.35 1.23 -24.33
CA GLY A 122 3.59 2.01 -24.39
C GLY A 122 4.43 1.85 -25.67
N GLN A 123 3.96 1.10 -26.67
CA GLN A 123 4.55 1.13 -28.03
C GLN A 123 3.95 2.26 -28.87
N GLY A 124 4.76 2.83 -29.76
CA GLY A 124 4.31 3.84 -30.71
C GLY A 124 3.73 5.09 -30.03
N VAL A 125 4.29 5.50 -28.90
CA VAL A 125 3.90 6.72 -28.17
C VAL A 125 5.03 7.75 -28.14
N GLY A 126 4.69 9.02 -27.96
CA GLY A 126 5.70 10.10 -27.93
C GLY A 126 6.49 10.19 -29.24
N ARG A 127 7.82 10.19 -29.16
CA ARG A 127 8.69 10.23 -30.36
C ARG A 127 8.77 8.90 -31.11
N GLU A 128 8.39 7.78 -30.49
CA GLU A 128 8.32 6.49 -31.19
C GLU A 128 7.16 6.47 -32.19
N ALA A 129 6.12 7.28 -31.96
CA ALA A 129 4.96 7.39 -32.83
C ALA A 129 5.24 8.06 -34.19
N VAL A 130 6.46 8.56 -34.40
CA VAL A 130 6.82 9.37 -35.57
C VAL A 130 8.09 8.81 -36.21
N ASP A 131 7.97 8.40 -37.47
CA ASP A 131 9.12 8.02 -38.28
C ASP A 131 9.79 9.24 -38.93
N GLY A 132 11.08 9.12 -39.25
CA GLY A 132 11.79 10.14 -40.04
C GLY A 132 12.08 11.44 -39.27
N LEU A 133 12.10 11.41 -37.94
CA LEU A 133 12.63 12.51 -37.14
C LEU A 133 14.07 12.83 -37.56
N GLY A 134 14.47 14.10 -37.52
CA GLY A 134 15.80 14.59 -37.91
C GLY A 134 16.99 14.11 -37.07
N GLY A 135 16.83 12.97 -36.39
CA GLY A 135 17.81 12.31 -35.55
C GLY A 135 17.48 12.37 -34.06
N LEU A 136 18.53 12.26 -33.25
CA LEU A 136 18.43 12.38 -31.79
C LEU A 136 18.08 13.83 -31.41
N PRO A 137 17.27 14.04 -30.38
CA PRO A 137 16.95 15.39 -29.93
C PRO A 137 18.21 16.07 -29.33
N ASN A 138 18.34 17.38 -29.55
CA ASN A 138 19.50 18.18 -29.14
C ASN A 138 19.81 18.13 -27.64
N ASP A 139 18.82 17.83 -26.80
CA ASP A 139 18.95 17.72 -25.34
C ASP A 139 19.40 16.32 -24.87
N ALA A 140 19.35 15.30 -25.72
CA ALA A 140 19.85 13.96 -25.40
C ALA A 140 21.38 13.85 -25.48
N VAL A 141 22.06 14.84 -26.04
CA VAL A 141 23.53 14.88 -26.14
C VAL A 141 24.14 15.88 -25.15
N ALA A 142 25.43 15.67 -24.85
CA ALA A 142 26.20 16.60 -24.02
C ALA A 142 26.17 18.02 -24.60
N GLN A 143 26.23 19.05 -23.72
CA GLN A 143 26.09 20.47 -24.11
C GLN A 143 27.01 20.89 -25.27
N GLY A 144 28.27 20.44 -25.31
CA GLY A 144 29.22 20.74 -26.39
C GLY A 144 28.96 20.02 -27.73
N SER A 145 27.92 19.19 -27.80
CA SER A 145 27.52 18.44 -28.99
C SER A 145 26.13 18.80 -29.52
N LYS A 146 25.48 19.80 -28.92
CA LYS A 146 24.24 20.37 -29.42
C LYS A 146 24.46 21.00 -30.81
N ASN A 147 23.42 21.05 -31.64
CA ASN A 147 23.40 21.72 -32.94
C ASN A 147 24.35 21.14 -34.00
N LYS A 148 24.70 19.85 -33.88
CA LYS A 148 25.47 19.12 -34.91
C LYS A 148 24.54 18.48 -35.93
N GLU A 149 25.11 18.05 -37.06
CA GLU A 149 24.38 17.32 -38.11
C GLU A 149 23.74 16.04 -37.55
N ASN A 150 22.54 15.68 -38.05
CA ASN A 150 21.72 14.56 -37.57
C ASN A 150 21.21 14.68 -36.12
N LEU A 151 21.11 15.91 -35.60
CA LEU A 151 20.31 16.20 -34.42
C LEU A 151 19.06 17.01 -34.77
N ALA A 152 17.97 16.67 -34.12
CA ALA A 152 16.74 17.42 -34.18
C ALA A 152 16.77 18.54 -33.13
N ASP A 153 16.58 19.78 -33.54
CA ASP A 153 16.43 20.89 -32.61
C ASP A 153 15.06 20.85 -31.94
N THR A 154 15.04 20.23 -30.76
CA THR A 154 13.87 20.14 -29.88
C THR A 154 13.93 21.14 -28.74
N THR A 155 14.96 21.99 -28.68
CA THR A 155 15.04 23.03 -27.65
C THR A 155 14.09 24.16 -28.02
N GLY A 156 13.28 24.60 -27.05
CA GLY A 156 12.46 25.79 -27.24
C GLY A 156 13.33 27.01 -27.56
N LYS A 157 12.75 28.03 -28.19
CA LYS A 157 13.45 29.29 -28.48
C LYS A 157 14.16 29.78 -27.21
N ASP A 158 15.48 29.91 -27.29
CA ASP A 158 16.25 30.52 -26.22
C ASP A 158 15.90 32.01 -26.16
N TYR A 159 15.25 32.42 -25.09
CA TYR A 159 14.92 33.83 -24.86
C TYR A 159 16.08 34.59 -24.19
N GLY A 160 17.21 33.92 -23.94
CA GLY A 160 18.35 34.47 -23.23
C GLY A 160 18.05 34.78 -21.77
N TYR A 161 19.07 35.27 -21.07
CA TYR A 161 18.91 35.81 -19.73
C TYR A 161 18.53 37.30 -19.81
N PRO A 162 17.48 37.76 -19.11
CA PRO A 162 17.18 39.18 -19.02
C PRO A 162 18.29 39.89 -18.24
N ASP A 163 19.06 40.72 -18.94
CA ASP A 163 20.12 41.66 -18.50
C ASP A 163 21.31 41.12 -17.66
N ASN A 164 21.18 39.94 -17.06
CA ASN A 164 22.16 39.30 -16.20
C ASN A 164 22.31 37.81 -16.56
N ASP A 165 23.19 37.54 -17.52
CA ASP A 165 23.66 36.17 -17.76
C ASP A 165 24.62 35.76 -16.63
N PRO A 166 24.29 34.76 -15.80
CA PRO A 166 25.17 34.29 -14.74
C PRO A 166 26.47 33.64 -15.25
N ALA A 167 26.58 33.34 -16.56
CA ALA A 167 27.80 32.87 -17.20
C ALA A 167 28.68 34.02 -17.74
N ASP A 168 28.17 35.26 -17.77
CA ASP A 168 28.92 36.44 -18.22
C ASP A 168 29.93 36.88 -17.15
N THR A 169 31.12 36.29 -17.21
CA THR A 169 32.25 36.62 -16.34
C THR A 169 32.82 38.03 -16.57
N SER A 170 32.38 38.75 -17.61
CA SER A 170 32.83 40.12 -17.87
C SER A 170 32.24 41.15 -16.90
N LYS A 171 31.21 40.76 -16.14
CA LYS A 171 30.56 41.58 -15.10
C LYS A 171 30.90 41.18 -13.67
N LEU A 172 31.81 40.22 -13.46
CA LEU A 172 32.32 39.90 -12.13
C LEU A 172 33.33 40.99 -11.69
N PRO A 173 33.24 41.51 -10.45
CA PRO A 173 34.15 42.54 -9.95
C PRO A 173 35.59 42.04 -9.75
#